data_AF-A0A840W7J3-F1
#
_entry.id   AF-A0A840W7J3-F1
#
_cell.length_a   1.000
_cell.length_b   1.000
_cell.length_c   1.000
_cell.angle_alpha   90.00
_cell.angle_beta   90.00
_cell.angle_gamma   90.00
#
_symmetry.space_group_name_H-M   'P 1'
#
loop_
_entity.id
_entity.type
_entity.pdbx_description
1 polymer ?
#
loop_
_entity_poly.entity_id
_entity_poly.type
_entity_poly.pdbx_seq_one_letter_code
_entity_poly.pdbx_strand_id
1 'polypeptide(L)'
;MEEDDMTPREAAKRLCLELDRFGLKTLPHRHGKIVITKGKQSQTVMLRPTNDEGNGAFHWFWVWDGFRTDGGVEADRGPKMGEEADFARRIHNVMEIPAMGDVSA
;
A
#
# COMPACT_ATOMS: atom_id res chain seq x y z
N MET A 1 21.85 15.86 15.09
CA MET A 1 20.95 14.71 14.85
C MET A 1 20.71 14.73 13.36
N GLU A 2 21.35 13.82 12.63
CA GLU A 2 20.93 13.57 11.24
C GLU A 2 19.56 12.87 11.38
N GLU A 3 18.48 13.62 11.16
CA GLU A 3 17.22 12.99 10.80
C GLU A 3 17.53 12.27 9.49
N ASP A 4 17.65 10.93 9.55
CA ASP A 4 17.66 10.09 8.37
C ASP A 4 16.35 10.37 7.62
N ASP A 5 16.38 11.31 6.69
CA ASP A 5 15.27 11.66 5.81
C ASP A 5 14.96 10.43 4.96
N MET A 6 14.04 9.59 5.48
CA MET A 6 13.64 8.36 4.82
C MET A 6 13.14 8.68 3.41
N THR A 7 13.79 8.09 2.41
CA THR A 7 13.38 8.32 1.02
C THR A 7 12.11 7.52 0.70
N PRO A 8 11.30 7.96 -0.28
CA PRO A 8 10.17 7.17 -0.80
C PRO A 8 10.55 5.74 -1.21
N ARG A 9 11.79 5.55 -1.68
CA ARG A 9 12.33 4.24 -2.04
C ARG A 9 12.58 3.36 -0.82
N GLU A 10 13.12 3.92 0.26
CA GLU A 10 13.34 3.20 1.51
C GLU A 10 12.04 2.87 2.21
N ALA A 11 11.09 3.80 2.23
CA ALA A 11 9.75 3.55 2.71
C ALA A 11 9.09 2.38 1.97
N ALA A 12 9.18 2.36 0.63
CA ALA A 12 8.67 1.24 -0.16
C ALA A 12 9.36 -0.10 0.15
N LYS A 13 10.70 -0.10 0.31
CA LYS A 13 11.43 -1.30 0.73
C LYS A 13 11.00 -1.77 2.12
N ARG A 14 10.85 -0.84 3.07
CA ARG A 14 10.44 -1.11 4.44
C ARG A 14 9.04 -1.71 4.47
N LEU A 15 8.10 -1.14 3.71
CA LEU A 15 6.76 -1.72 3.58
C LEU A 15 6.80 -3.15 3.02
N CYS A 16 7.60 -3.41 1.97
CA CYS A 16 7.77 -4.77 1.45
C CYS A 16 8.30 -5.74 2.53
N LEU A 17 9.29 -5.33 3.33
CA LEU A 17 9.84 -6.14 4.42
C LEU A 17 8.81 -6.43 5.51
N GLU A 18 8.00 -5.43 5.89
CA GLU A 18 6.94 -5.60 6.88
C GLU A 18 5.84 -6.53 6.36
N LEU A 19 5.49 -6.46 5.08
CA LEU A 19 4.51 -7.34 4.44
C LEU A 19 5.00 -8.79 4.30
N ASP A 20 6.30 -8.99 4.04
CA ASP A 20 6.92 -10.31 3.97
C ASP A 20 6.80 -11.07 5.30
N ARG A 21 6.86 -10.37 6.43
CA ARG A 21 6.62 -10.96 7.78
C ARG A 21 5.23 -11.55 7.94
N PHE A 22 4.25 -11.08 7.16
CA PHE A 22 2.89 -11.62 7.10
C PHE A 22 2.70 -12.67 5.99
N GLY A 23 3.78 -13.08 5.32
CA GLY A 23 3.73 -14.05 4.21
C GLY A 23 3.09 -13.50 2.94
N LEU A 24 2.98 -12.17 2.79
CA LEU A 24 2.43 -11.52 1.61
C LEU A 24 3.52 -11.31 0.56
N LYS A 25 3.23 -11.67 -0.70
CA LYS A 25 4.18 -11.46 -1.80
C LYS A 25 4.01 -10.05 -2.35
N THR A 26 5.10 -9.30 -2.42
CA THR A 26 5.12 -7.91 -2.90
C THR A 26 5.92 -7.75 -4.19
N LEU A 27 5.41 -6.95 -5.13
CA LEU A 27 6.04 -6.57 -6.38
C LEU A 27 6.13 -5.04 -6.47
N PRO A 28 7.30 -4.44 -6.17
CA PRO A 28 7.48 -3.00 -6.33
C PRO A 28 7.58 -2.62 -7.82
N HIS A 29 6.92 -1.52 -8.19
CA HIS A 29 6.89 -0.94 -9.52
C HIS A 29 7.42 0.50 -9.50
N ARG A 30 7.48 1.13 -10.69
CA ARG A 30 7.87 2.54 -10.82
C ARG A 30 6.93 3.45 -10.02
N HIS A 31 7.46 4.61 -9.63
CA HIS A 31 6.73 5.68 -8.93
C HIS A 31 6.15 5.28 -7.56
N GLY A 32 6.80 4.36 -6.83
CA GLY A 32 6.38 4.00 -5.47
C GLY A 32 5.09 3.17 -5.41
N LYS A 33 4.67 2.58 -6.54
CA LYS A 33 3.56 1.61 -6.61
C LYS A 33 4.06 0.25 -6.14
N ILE A 34 3.28 -0.45 -5.31
CA ILE A 34 3.56 -1.81 -4.87
C ILE A 34 2.29 -2.63 -5.08
N VAL A 35 2.43 -3.76 -5.77
CA VAL A 35 1.37 -4.76 -5.91
C VAL A 35 1.61 -5.85 -4.88
N ILE A 36 0.59 -6.17 -4.10
CA ILE A 36 0.62 -7.10 -2.98
C ILE A 36 -0.29 -8.25 -3.34
N THR A 37 0.16 -9.49 -3.14
CA THR A 37 -0.57 -10.68 -3.57
C THR A 37 -0.65 -11.72 -2.47
N LYS A 38 -1.82 -12.36 -2.33
CA LYS A 38 -2.07 -13.52 -1.46
C LYS A 38 -3.01 -14.48 -2.20
N GLY A 39 -2.51 -15.65 -2.58
CA GLY A 39 -3.27 -16.58 -3.41
C GLY A 39 -3.69 -15.95 -4.74
N LYS A 40 -5.00 -15.88 -4.99
CA LYS A 40 -5.59 -15.24 -6.19
C LYS A 40 -5.93 -13.76 -6.01
N GLN A 41 -5.82 -13.23 -4.79
CA GLN A 41 -6.13 -11.85 -4.48
C GLN A 41 -4.91 -10.96 -4.70
N SER A 42 -5.18 -9.73 -5.15
CA SER A 42 -4.18 -8.69 -5.27
C SER A 42 -4.70 -7.35 -4.77
N GLN A 43 -3.85 -6.61 -4.08
CA GLN A 43 -4.09 -5.22 -3.68
C GLN A 43 -2.95 -4.35 -4.20
N THR A 44 -3.27 -3.17 -4.70
CA THR A 44 -2.26 -2.18 -5.06
C THR A 44 -2.20 -1.09 -3.99
N VAL A 45 -1.00 -0.66 -3.64
CA VAL A 45 -0.76 0.56 -2.85
C VAL A 45 0.26 1.46 -3.55
N MET A 46 0.25 2.75 -3.23
CA MET A 46 1.18 3.72 -3.80
C MET A 46 1.55 4.79 -2.79
N LEU A 47 2.83 5.19 -2.75
CA LEU A 47 3.28 6.33 -1.98
C LEU A 47 3.25 7.60 -2.83
N ARG A 48 2.60 8.67 -2.35
CA ARG A 48 2.50 9.96 -3.05
C ARG A 48 2.69 11.14 -2.11
N PRO A 49 3.26 12.26 -2.59
CA PRO A 49 3.28 13.50 -1.83
C PRO A 49 1.85 14.05 -1.70
N THR A 50 1.55 14.65 -0.55
CA THR A 50 0.30 15.35 -0.28
C THR A 50 0.57 16.80 0.07
N ASN A 51 -0.29 17.71 -0.40
CA ASN A 51 -0.13 19.15 -0.15
C ASN A 51 -0.82 19.62 1.15
N ASP A 52 -1.49 18.72 1.88
CA ASP A 52 -2.36 19.09 2.99
C ASP A 52 -1.64 19.66 4.22
N GLU A 53 -0.34 19.38 4.38
CA GLU A 53 0.42 19.78 5.58
C GLU A 53 1.53 20.79 5.29
N GLY A 54 1.53 21.46 4.13
CA GLY A 54 2.50 22.52 3.81
C GLY A 54 3.96 22.09 3.64
N ASN A 55 4.30 20.83 3.91
CA ASN A 55 5.67 20.29 3.87
C ASN A 55 5.89 19.15 2.85
N GLY A 56 4.96 18.91 1.92
CA GLY A 56 5.13 17.85 0.91
C GLY A 56 5.16 16.44 1.50
N ALA A 57 4.46 16.23 2.62
CA ALA A 57 4.45 14.96 3.35
C ALA A 57 3.96 13.81 2.46
N PHE A 58 4.73 12.72 2.42
CA PHE A 58 4.36 11.52 1.68
C PHE A 58 3.38 10.66 2.48
N HIS A 59 2.34 10.20 1.81
CA HIS A 59 1.35 9.27 2.37
C HIS A 59 1.22 8.05 1.48
N TRP A 60 0.93 6.93 2.12
CA TRP A 60 0.50 5.73 1.43
C TRP A 60 -0.95 5.88 0.97
N PHE A 61 -1.29 5.25 -0.14
CA PHE A 61 -2.63 5.20 -0.68
C PHE A 61 -2.98 3.77 -1.06
N TRP A 62 -4.18 3.33 -0.71
CA TRP A 62 -4.81 2.17 -1.32
C TRP A 62 -5.22 2.54 -2.72
N VAL A 63 -5.05 1.63 -3.66
CA VAL A 63 -5.40 1.83 -5.06
C VAL A 63 -6.37 0.74 -5.47
N TRP A 64 -7.57 1.16 -5.83
CA TRP A 64 -8.64 0.29 -6.29
C TRP A 64 -8.82 0.46 -7.80
N ASP A 65 -9.02 -0.65 -8.50
CA ASP A 65 -9.51 -0.59 -9.87
C ASP A 65 -10.95 -0.06 -9.81
N GLY A 66 -11.19 1.11 -10.42
CA GLY A 66 -12.48 1.79 -10.33
C GLY A 66 -13.61 0.88 -10.76
N PHE A 67 -14.59 0.67 -9.88
CA PHE A 67 -15.61 -0.36 -10.07
C PHE A 67 -16.54 -0.04 -11.26
N ARG A 68 -16.66 1.22 -11.72
CA ARG A 68 -17.69 1.63 -12.69
C ARG A 68 -17.39 2.82 -13.62
N THR A 69 -16.19 3.39 -13.68
CA THR A 69 -15.98 4.66 -14.41
C THR A 69 -14.70 4.68 -15.24
N ASP A 70 -14.87 4.77 -16.57
CA ASP A 70 -13.95 5.32 -17.59
C ASP A 70 -12.45 5.40 -17.23
N GLY A 71 -11.84 4.27 -16.84
CA GLY A 71 -10.40 4.18 -16.59
C GLY A 71 -9.89 5.02 -15.40
N GLY A 72 -10.76 5.45 -14.49
CA GLY A 72 -10.39 6.18 -13.28
C GLY A 72 -9.84 5.24 -12.19
N VAL A 73 -8.71 5.60 -11.60
CA VAL A 73 -8.15 4.91 -10.43
C VAL A 73 -8.71 5.58 -9.18
N GLU A 74 -9.44 4.82 -8.36
CA GLU A 74 -9.88 5.27 -7.04
C GLU A 74 -8.75 5.01 -6.02
N ALA A 75 -8.49 5.98 -5.14
CA ALA A 75 -7.44 5.85 -4.15
C ALA A 75 -7.84 6.41 -2.79
N ASP A 76 -7.77 5.55 -1.76
CA ASP A 76 -8.01 5.94 -0.37
C ASP A 76 -6.70 6.24 0.33
N ARG A 77 -6.67 7.35 1.07
CA ARG A 77 -5.48 7.75 1.83
C ARG A 77 -5.24 6.78 2.99
N GLY A 78 -4.03 6.26 3.03
CA GLY A 78 -3.46 5.49 4.13
C GLY A 78 -2.60 6.34 5.07
N PRO A 79 -1.77 5.68 5.90
CA PRO A 79 -0.93 6.37 6.88
C PRO A 79 0.26 7.10 6.23
N LYS A 80 1.02 7.83 7.04
CA LYS A 80 2.19 8.59 6.60
C LYS A 80 3.36 7.66 6.26
N MET A 81 4.29 8.18 5.46
CA MET A 81 5.62 7.59 5.35
C MET A 81 6.26 7.53 6.74
N GLY A 82 6.88 6.40 7.08
CA GLY A 82 7.41 6.09 8.41
C GLY A 82 6.51 5.20 9.26
N GLU A 83 5.25 5.00 8.86
CA GLU A 83 4.27 4.15 9.54
C GLU A 83 4.07 2.79 8.83
N GLU A 84 5.07 2.30 8.11
CA GLU A 84 4.96 1.13 7.24
C GLU A 84 4.53 -0.15 7.99
N ALA A 85 4.93 -0.32 9.25
CA ALA A 85 4.54 -1.48 10.06
C ALA A 85 3.03 -1.49 10.36
N ASP A 86 2.45 -0.34 10.72
CA ASP A 86 1.00 -0.24 10.92
C ASP A 86 0.26 -0.43 9.59
N PHE A 87 0.79 0.13 8.50
CA PHE A 87 0.19 -0.04 7.19
C PHE A 87 0.19 -1.50 6.73
N ALA A 88 1.31 -2.21 6.89
CA ALA A 88 1.44 -3.63 6.57
C ALA A 88 0.43 -4.48 7.34
N ARG A 89 0.21 -4.19 8.63
CA ARG A 89 -0.82 -4.85 9.45
C ARG A 89 -2.23 -4.64 8.90
N ARG A 90 -2.56 -3.41 8.48
CA ARG A 90 -3.88 -3.12 7.87
C ARG A 90 -4.07 -3.84 6.54
N ILE A 91 -3.05 -3.84 5.68
CA ILE A 91 -3.02 -4.61 4.41
C ILE A 91 -3.23 -6.08 4.68
N HIS A 92 -2.49 -6.65 5.62
CA HIS A 92 -2.64 -8.06 5.97
C HIS A 92 -4.08 -8.39 6.33
N ASN A 93 -4.69 -7.64 7.25
CA ASN A 93 -6.07 -7.88 7.67
C ASN A 93 -7.06 -7.82 6.50
N VAL A 94 -6.89 -6.88 5.57
CA VAL A 94 -7.73 -6.79 4.36
C VAL A 94 -7.53 -8.02 3.46
N MET A 95 -6.28 -8.42 3.25
CA MET A 95 -5.93 -9.60 2.44
C MET A 95 -6.29 -10.93 3.11
N GLU A 96 -6.65 -10.96 4.39
CA GLU A 96 -7.21 -12.16 5.04
C GLU A 96 -8.69 -12.37 4.73
N ILE A 97 -9.40 -11.32 4.33
CA ILE A 97 -10.81 -11.41 3.97
C ILE A 97 -10.90 -12.19 2.65
N PRO A 98 -11.63 -13.33 2.60
CA PRO A 98 -11.80 -14.10 1.37
C PRO A 98 -12.36 -13.24 0.24
N ALA A 99 -11.96 -13.53 -0.99
CA ALA A 99 -12.54 -12.83 -2.14
C ALA A 99 -14.04 -13.14 -2.21
N MET A 100 -14.85 -12.16 -2.63
CA MET A 100 -16.25 -12.43 -2.94
C MET A 100 -16.31 -13.55 -3.99
N GLY A 101 -16.82 -14.72 -3.59
CA GLY A 101 -16.85 -15.95 -4.40
C GLY A 101 -16.04 -17.12 -3.83
N ASP A 102 -15.19 -16.91 -2.83
CA ASP A 102 -14.49 -17.98 -2.09
C ASP A 102 -15.27 -18.48 -0.85
N VAL A 103 -16.39 -17.83 -0.52
CA VAL A 103 -17.34 -18.36 0.46
C VAL A 103 -18.12 -19.46 -0.24
N SER A 104 -17.59 -20.68 -0.21
CA SER A 104 -18.28 -21.86 -0.71
C SER A 104 -19.64 -22.00 -0.02
N ALA A 105 -20.66 -22.25 -0.84
CA ALA A 105 -22.02 -22.60 -0.42
C ALA A 105 -22.06 -23.86 0.46
#